data_AF-A0A950UK53-F1
#
_entry.id   AF-A0A950UK53-F1
#
_cell.length_a   1.000
_cell.length_b   1.000
_cell.length_c   1.000
_cell.angle_alpha   90.00
_cell.angle_beta   90.00
_cell.angle_gamma   90.00
#
_symmetry.space_group_name_H-M   'P 1'
#
loop_
_entity.id
_entity.type
_entity.pdbx_description
1 polymer ?
#
loop_
_entity_poly.entity_id
_entity_poly.type
_entity_poly.pdbx_seq_one_letter_code
_entity_poly.pdbx_strand_id
1 'polypeptide(L)'
;MFVLLRRVDLAEVIGEALAAKASGAGARAIAVVLGRPVDTVRGWLRRFSARAERIRAYFTMLLVEAGVDPVVPALTATPFADAVASVAGVWKAAASRWPDIGEVSPWLLASAASRGRLLAPSWL
;
A
#
# COMPACT_ATOMS: atom_id res chain seq x y z
N MET A 1 0.03 -6.50 15.10
CA MET A 1 -1.15 -5.75 14.63
C MET A 1 -0.73 -4.32 14.30
N PHE A 2 -0.94 -3.83 13.08
CA PHE A 2 -0.58 -2.45 12.69
C PHE A 2 -1.81 -1.69 12.18
N VAL A 3 -1.92 -0.43 12.57
CA VAL A 3 -2.96 0.52 12.14
C VAL A 3 -2.31 1.72 11.45
N LEU A 4 -3.06 2.39 10.58
CA LEU A 4 -2.65 3.68 10.03
C LEU A 4 -3.08 4.82 10.97
N LEU A 5 -2.33 5.92 10.97
CA LEU A 5 -2.66 7.09 11.79
C LEU A 5 -4.09 7.57 11.52
N ARG A 6 -4.85 7.73 12.59
CA ARG A 6 -6.27 8.14 12.58
C ARG A 6 -7.18 7.17 11.82
N ARG A 7 -6.83 5.87 11.76
CA ARG A 7 -7.68 4.80 11.23
C ARG A 7 -7.85 3.71 12.29
N VAL A 8 -9.07 3.22 12.40
CA VAL A 8 -9.42 2.12 13.32
C VAL A 8 -9.22 0.77 12.65
N ASP A 9 -9.35 0.72 11.32
CA ASP A 9 -9.16 -0.47 10.52
C ASP A 9 -7.67 -0.83 10.37
N LEU A 10 -7.41 -2.13 10.33
CA LEU A 10 -6.09 -2.70 10.14
C LEU A 10 -5.47 -2.24 8.82
N ALA A 11 -4.14 -2.07 8.82
CA ALA A 11 -3.39 -1.78 7.62
C ALA A 11 -3.63 -2.82 6.51
N GLU A 12 -3.82 -4.09 6.87
CA GLU A 12 -4.11 -5.18 5.95
C GLU A 12 -5.48 -5.03 5.28
N VAL A 13 -6.54 -4.76 6.05
CA VAL A 13 -7.90 -4.53 5.51
C VAL A 13 -7.93 -3.33 4.57
N ILE A 14 -7.24 -2.24 4.94
CA ILE A 14 -7.11 -1.06 4.09
C ILE A 14 -6.30 -1.43 2.84
N GLY A 15 -5.22 -2.18 3.00
CA GLY A 15 -4.37 -2.67 1.93
C GLY A 15 -5.09 -3.53 0.90
N GLU A 16 -5.92 -4.46 1.36
CA GLU A 16 -6.80 -5.28 0.51
C GLU A 16 -7.73 -4.40 -0.34
N ALA A 17 -8.30 -3.35 0.24
CA ALA A 17 -9.10 -2.38 -0.51
C ALA A 17 -8.29 -1.68 -1.62
N LEU A 18 -7.03 -1.31 -1.32
CA LEU A 18 -6.13 -0.68 -2.29
C LEU A 18 -5.75 -1.66 -3.40
N ALA A 19 -5.36 -2.90 -3.07
CA ALA A 19 -5.06 -3.94 -4.04
C ALA A 19 -6.24 -4.20 -4.98
N ALA A 20 -7.44 -4.40 -4.41
CA ALA A 20 -8.65 -4.63 -5.20
C ALA A 20 -8.96 -3.46 -6.14
N LYS A 21 -8.77 -2.20 -5.68
CA LYS A 21 -8.95 -1.03 -6.55
C LYS A 21 -7.91 -0.96 -7.67
N ALA A 22 -6.65 -1.30 -7.38
CA ALA A 22 -5.60 -1.36 -8.39
C ALA A 22 -5.88 -2.45 -9.45
N SER A 23 -6.53 -3.55 -9.06
CA SER A 23 -7.01 -4.61 -9.97
C SER A 23 -8.33 -4.28 -10.67
N GLY A 24 -8.86 -3.06 -10.52
CA GLY A 24 -10.04 -2.58 -11.26
C GLY A 24 -11.36 -2.62 -10.50
N ALA A 25 -11.41 -3.11 -9.26
CA ALA A 25 -12.65 -3.18 -8.50
C ALA A 25 -13.18 -1.78 -8.11
N GLY A 26 -14.51 -1.65 -8.12
CA GLY A 26 -15.22 -0.45 -7.69
C GLY A 26 -15.39 -0.37 -6.16
N ALA A 27 -15.45 0.84 -5.60
CA ALA A 27 -15.54 1.05 -4.15
C ALA A 27 -16.73 0.33 -3.48
N ARG A 28 -17.88 0.21 -4.17
CA ARG A 28 -19.06 -0.49 -3.64
C ARG A 28 -18.82 -2.00 -3.52
N ALA A 29 -18.21 -2.62 -4.53
CA ALA A 29 -17.89 -4.04 -4.50
C ALA A 29 -16.87 -4.35 -3.39
N ILE A 30 -15.82 -3.53 -3.29
CA ILE A 30 -14.81 -3.63 -2.23
C ILE A 30 -15.45 -3.51 -0.84
N ALA A 31 -16.33 -2.52 -0.64
CA ALA A 31 -17.02 -2.31 0.62
C ALA A 31 -17.88 -3.51 1.07
N VAL A 32 -18.58 -4.14 0.12
CA VAL A 32 -19.35 -5.36 0.37
C VAL A 32 -18.45 -6.50 0.80
N VAL A 33 -17.36 -6.76 0.06
CA VAL A 33 -16.42 -7.86 0.35
C VAL A 33 -15.76 -7.69 1.71
N LEU A 34 -15.36 -6.46 2.07
CA LEU A 34 -14.66 -6.17 3.32
C LEU A 34 -15.59 -5.93 4.52
N GLY A 35 -16.91 -5.89 4.32
CA GLY A 35 -17.87 -5.58 5.38
C GLY A 35 -17.69 -4.17 5.97
N ARG A 36 -17.34 -3.18 5.14
CA ARG A 36 -17.10 -1.79 5.56
C ARG A 36 -18.06 -0.80 4.92
N PRO A 37 -18.40 0.32 5.58
CA PRO A 37 -19.19 1.38 4.95
C PRO A 37 -18.53 1.88 3.65
N VAL A 38 -19.31 2.04 2.59
CA VAL A 38 -18.78 2.44 1.27
C VAL A 38 -18.07 3.79 1.31
N ASP A 39 -18.53 4.73 2.13
CA ASP A 39 -17.91 6.04 2.26
C ASP A 39 -16.57 5.99 3.00
N THR A 40 -16.41 5.04 3.91
CA THR A 40 -15.12 4.74 4.54
C THR A 40 -14.11 4.26 3.48
N VAL A 41 -14.50 3.27 2.66
CA VAL A 41 -13.65 2.76 1.57
C VAL A 41 -13.32 3.87 0.57
N ARG A 42 -14.31 4.64 0.10
CA ARG A 42 -14.08 5.82 -0.77
C ARG A 42 -13.09 6.79 -0.14
N GLY A 43 -13.22 7.03 1.16
CA GLY A 43 -12.32 7.89 1.92
C GLY A 43 -10.87 7.38 1.93
N TRP A 44 -10.65 6.06 1.98
CA TRP A 44 -9.31 5.48 1.87
C TRP A 44 -8.76 5.62 0.46
N LEU A 45 -9.52 5.17 -0.55
CA LEU A 45 -9.11 5.19 -1.95
C LEU A 45 -8.76 6.62 -2.41
N ARG A 46 -9.59 7.61 -2.04
CA ARG A 46 -9.35 9.03 -2.37
C ARG A 46 -8.04 9.54 -1.75
N ARG A 47 -7.78 9.22 -0.48
CA ARG A 47 -6.58 9.70 0.22
C ARG A 47 -5.31 9.07 -0.31
N PHE A 48 -5.36 7.79 -0.66
CA PHE A 48 -4.24 7.10 -1.31
C PHE A 48 -3.99 7.65 -2.71
N SER A 49 -5.05 7.79 -3.52
CA SER A 49 -4.97 8.35 -4.88
C SER A 49 -4.33 9.75 -4.90
N ALA A 50 -4.71 10.62 -3.96
CA ALA A 50 -4.13 11.96 -3.83
C ALA A 50 -2.63 11.98 -3.50
N ARG A 51 -2.04 10.84 -3.13
CA ARG A 51 -0.63 10.68 -2.73
C ARG A 51 0.12 9.65 -3.57
N ALA A 52 -0.53 9.09 -4.58
CA ALA A 52 -0.05 7.89 -5.27
C ALA A 52 1.38 8.05 -5.79
N GLU A 53 1.70 9.18 -6.42
CA GLU A 53 3.05 9.44 -6.92
C GLU A 53 4.11 9.52 -5.81
N ARG A 54 3.79 10.19 -4.69
CA ARG A 54 4.71 10.31 -3.55
C ARG A 54 4.93 8.96 -2.86
N ILE A 55 3.87 8.16 -2.76
CA ILE A 55 3.93 6.78 -2.26
C ILE A 55 4.81 5.93 -3.17
N ARG A 56 4.57 5.98 -4.49
CA ARG A 56 5.35 5.29 -5.50
C ARG A 56 6.84 5.62 -5.38
N ALA A 57 7.19 6.91 -5.42
CA ALA A 57 8.58 7.35 -5.34
C ALA A 57 9.26 6.88 -4.05
N TYR A 58 8.59 7.03 -2.90
CA TYR A 58 9.13 6.61 -1.60
C TYR A 58 9.40 5.10 -1.54
N PHE A 59 8.44 4.27 -1.95
CA PHE A 59 8.59 2.82 -1.89
C PHE A 59 9.52 2.27 -2.98
N THR A 60 9.62 2.92 -4.13
CA THR A 60 10.64 2.59 -5.14
C THR A 60 12.04 2.88 -4.62
N MET A 61 12.26 4.00 -3.91
CA MET A 61 13.56 4.26 -3.26
C MET A 61 13.90 3.17 -2.24
N LEU A 62 12.96 2.82 -1.36
CA LEU A 62 13.17 1.76 -0.38
C LEU A 62 13.43 0.39 -1.04
N LEU A 63 12.76 0.09 -2.17
CA LEU A 63 13.00 -1.12 -2.94
C LEU A 63 14.46 -1.17 -3.42
N VAL A 64 14.96 -0.09 -3.99
CA VAL A 64 16.34 0.02 -4.46
C VAL A 64 17.34 -0.09 -3.31
N GLU A 65 17.04 0.50 -2.16
CA GLU A 65 17.90 0.40 -0.96
C GLU A 65 17.92 -1.00 -0.34
N ALA A 66 16.78 -1.70 -0.36
CA ALA A 66 16.66 -3.04 0.23
C ALA A 66 17.20 -4.14 -0.69
N GLY A 67 17.03 -4.00 -2.00
CA GLY A 67 17.32 -5.03 -2.99
C GLY A 67 18.82 -5.24 -3.21
N VAL A 68 19.25 -6.50 -3.25
CA VAL A 68 20.60 -6.90 -3.67
C VAL A 68 20.76 -6.71 -5.19
N ASP A 69 19.71 -6.99 -5.96
CA ASP A 69 19.56 -6.68 -7.38
C ASP A 69 18.10 -6.22 -7.64
N PRO A 70 17.80 -4.93 -7.45
CA PRO A 70 16.43 -4.43 -7.39
C PRO A 70 15.77 -4.36 -8.77
N VAL A 71 14.68 -5.13 -8.95
CA VAL A 71 13.80 -4.99 -10.11
C VAL A 71 12.68 -4.00 -9.79
N VAL A 72 12.77 -2.80 -10.36
CA VAL A 72 11.71 -1.79 -10.24
C VAL A 72 10.50 -2.24 -11.08
N PRO A 73 9.28 -2.31 -10.51
CA PRO A 73 8.09 -2.64 -11.28
C PRO A 73 7.90 -1.70 -12.47
N ALA A 74 7.55 -2.26 -13.63
CA ALA A 74 7.16 -1.46 -14.77
C ALA A 74 5.94 -0.59 -14.42
N LEU A 75 5.88 0.60 -15.03
CA LEU A 75 4.71 1.46 -14.90
C LEU A 75 3.47 0.75 -15.46
N THR A 76 2.37 0.90 -14.76
CA THR A 76 1.04 0.43 -15.11
C THR A 76 0.24 1.55 -15.78
N ALA A 77 -1.04 1.30 -16.06
CA ALA A 77 -1.93 2.30 -16.64
C ALA A 77 -2.31 3.45 -15.69
N THR A 78 -2.10 3.32 -14.37
CA THR A 78 -2.53 4.37 -13.41
C THR A 78 -1.52 4.61 -12.28
N PRO A 79 -1.31 5.87 -11.85
CA PRO A 79 -0.46 6.17 -10.69
C PRO A 79 -0.88 5.45 -9.42
N PHE A 80 -2.19 5.20 -9.25
CA PHE A 80 -2.72 4.43 -8.12
C PHE A 80 -2.19 2.99 -8.12
N ALA A 81 -2.26 2.32 -9.26
CA ALA A 81 -1.77 0.95 -9.39
C ALA A 81 -0.24 0.89 -9.27
N ASP A 82 0.48 1.90 -9.78
CA ASP A 82 1.93 2.00 -9.61
C ASP A 82 2.34 2.12 -8.14
N ALA A 83 1.60 2.93 -7.37
CA ALA A 83 1.83 3.06 -5.94
C ALA A 83 1.61 1.74 -5.19
N VAL A 84 0.56 0.98 -5.54
CA VAL A 84 0.33 -0.38 -5.00
C VAL A 84 1.45 -1.33 -5.41
N ALA A 85 1.88 -1.30 -6.67
CA ALA A 85 2.97 -2.13 -7.18
C ALA A 85 4.31 -1.84 -6.47
N SER A 86 4.60 -0.57 -6.18
CA SER A 86 5.82 -0.19 -5.43
C SER A 86 5.84 -0.76 -4.01
N VAL A 87 4.68 -0.83 -3.32
CA VAL A 87 4.56 -1.48 -2.00
C VAL A 87 4.86 -2.97 -2.09
N ALA A 88 4.30 -3.66 -3.09
CA ALA A 88 4.60 -5.06 -3.33
C ALA A 88 6.08 -5.28 -3.69
N GLY A 89 6.67 -4.36 -4.46
CA GLY A 89 8.07 -4.39 -4.86
C GLY A 89 9.04 -4.29 -3.69
N VAL A 90 8.86 -3.30 -2.80
CA VAL A 90 9.70 -3.19 -1.59
C VAL A 90 9.54 -4.41 -0.68
N TRP A 91 8.34 -4.98 -0.57
CA TRP A 91 8.11 -6.16 0.26
C TRP A 91 8.87 -7.37 -0.29
N LYS A 92 8.84 -7.60 -1.61
CA LYS A 92 9.62 -8.67 -2.26
C LYS A 92 11.12 -8.47 -2.08
N ALA A 93 11.61 -7.23 -2.26
CA ALA A 93 13.02 -6.90 -2.10
C ALA A 93 13.49 -7.07 -0.64
N ALA A 94 12.65 -6.72 0.32
CA ALA A 94 12.95 -6.92 1.74
C ALA A 94 12.89 -8.40 2.13
N ALA A 95 11.89 -9.15 1.65
CA ALA A 95 11.73 -10.58 1.92
C ALA A 95 12.85 -11.44 1.33
N SER A 96 13.45 -11.04 0.19
CA SER A 96 14.59 -11.76 -0.39
C SER A 96 15.88 -11.60 0.42
N ARG A 97 15.99 -10.53 1.22
CA ARG A 97 17.15 -10.24 2.08
C ARG A 97 16.95 -10.67 3.53
N TRP A 98 15.72 -10.53 4.04
CA TRP A 98 15.34 -10.83 5.41
C TRP A 98 14.11 -11.75 5.40
N PRO A 99 14.29 -13.07 5.55
CA PRO A 99 13.22 -14.05 5.42
C PRO A 99 12.00 -13.77 6.30
N ASP A 100 12.20 -13.31 7.54
CA ASP A 100 11.12 -13.00 8.49
C ASP A 100 10.17 -11.90 7.96
N ILE A 101 10.63 -11.00 7.09
CA ILE A 101 9.77 -10.00 6.44
C ILE A 101 8.82 -10.66 5.43
N GLY A 102 9.22 -11.78 4.83
CA GLY A 102 8.36 -12.58 3.95
C GLY A 102 7.16 -13.21 4.65
N GLU A 103 7.19 -13.28 5.99
CA GLU A 103 6.08 -13.82 6.80
C GLU A 103 4.99 -12.77 7.09
N VAL A 104 5.31 -11.47 6.96
CA VAL A 104 4.34 -10.39 7.21
C VAL A 104 3.68 -9.93 5.91
N SER A 105 2.46 -9.41 6.01
CA SER A 105 1.77 -8.78 4.87
C SER A 105 2.54 -7.56 4.33
N PRO A 106 2.55 -7.32 3.00
CA PRO A 106 3.12 -6.11 2.39
C PRO A 106 2.58 -4.82 3.02
N TRP A 107 1.33 -4.83 3.49
CA TRP A 107 0.67 -3.68 4.08
C TRP A 107 1.13 -3.39 5.51
N LEU A 108 1.58 -4.43 6.23
CA LEU A 108 2.22 -4.26 7.52
C LEU A 108 3.57 -3.56 7.35
N LEU A 109 4.40 -4.05 6.42
CA LEU A 109 5.66 -3.39 6.05
C LEU A 109 5.42 -1.95 5.61
N ALA A 110 4.43 -1.72 4.73
CA ALA A 110 4.10 -0.37 4.27
C ALA A 110 3.66 0.55 5.42
N SER A 111 2.89 0.04 6.37
CA SER A 111 2.51 0.79 7.57
C SER A 111 3.74 1.14 8.39
N ALA A 112 4.64 0.19 8.67
CA ALA A 112 5.85 0.42 9.43
C ALA A 112 6.78 1.44 8.75
N ALA A 113 7.10 1.22 7.46
CA ALA A 113 7.95 2.11 6.67
C ALA A 113 7.39 3.54 6.60
N SER A 114 6.08 3.68 6.38
CA SER A 114 5.43 5.01 6.34
C SER A 114 5.14 5.61 7.71
N ARG A 115 5.51 4.94 8.83
CA ARG A 115 5.13 5.34 10.20
C ARG A 115 3.61 5.53 10.36
N GLY A 116 2.83 4.65 9.71
CA GLY A 116 1.37 4.67 9.67
C GLY A 116 0.78 5.80 8.82
N ARG A 117 1.58 6.51 8.02
CA ARG A 117 1.12 7.72 7.29
C ARG A 117 0.52 7.45 5.92
N LEU A 118 0.37 6.18 5.51
CA LEU A 118 -0.16 5.78 4.18
C LEU A 118 -1.43 6.55 3.73
N LEU A 119 -2.32 6.92 4.66
CA LEU A 119 -3.52 7.72 4.40
C LEU A 119 -3.60 9.04 5.20
N ALA A 120 -2.50 9.49 5.80
CA ALA A 120 -2.45 10.67 6.65
C ALA A 120 -2.37 11.98 5.82
N PRO A 121 -2.92 13.10 6.32
CA PRO A 121 -2.87 14.39 5.64
C PRO A 121 -1.44 14.84 5.30
N SER A 122 -0.56 14.80 6.30
CA SER A 122 0.88 15.00 6.15
C SER A 122 1.56 13.71 5.70
N TRP A 123 2.41 13.84 4.68
CA TRP A 123 3.32 12.79 4.25
C TRP A 123 4.73 13.20 4.65
N LEU A 124 5.52 12.20 5.07
CA LEU A 124 6.91 12.26 5.57
C LEU A 124 7.53 13.66 5.62
#